data_AF-A0A6C2YXC8-F1
#
_entry.id   AF-A0A6C2YXC8-F1
#
_cell.length_a   1.000
_cell.length_b   1.000
_cell.length_c   1.000
_cell.angle_alpha   90.00
_cell.angle_beta   90.00
_cell.angle_gamma   90.00
#
_symmetry.space_group_name_H-M   'P 1'
#
loop_
_entity.id
_entity.type
_entity.pdbx_description
1 polymer ?
#
loop_
_entity_poly.entity_id
_entity_poly.type
_entity_poly.pdbx_seq_one_letter_code
_entity_poly.pdbx_strand_id
1 'polypeptide(L)'
;MFTAPNVIMGLKIAVSAVTVLLIASVIAIILGRKRLHGRINLAFFVLTMVAVIFFEVIIRLINPQLTASFTPEQRQALNLHLCFSIPSAILMPFMLYSGMTHRRFHVPLAVVFSLVWLGTFITGVFTLPHTAP
;
A
#
# COMPACT_ATOMS: atom_id res chain seq x y z
N MET A 1 5.07 19.21 11.28
CA MET A 1 6.15 19.54 10.32
C MET A 1 6.43 18.31 9.47
N PHE A 2 6.27 18.40 8.14
CA PHE A 2 6.51 17.29 7.20
C PHE A 2 8.02 17.04 7.04
N THR A 3 8.61 16.34 8.01
CA THR A 3 10.00 15.87 7.96
C THR A 3 10.04 14.45 7.42
N ALA A 4 11.17 14.06 6.80
CA ALA A 4 11.35 12.72 6.26
C ALA A 4 11.00 11.59 7.27
N PRO A 5 11.46 11.61 8.55
CA PRO A 5 11.11 10.57 9.52
C PRO A 5 9.61 10.50 9.81
N ASN A 6 8.93 11.65 9.94
CA ASN A 6 7.49 11.69 10.24
C ASN A 6 6.66 11.20 9.07
N VAL A 7 7.07 11.53 7.84
CA VAL A 7 6.42 11.04 6.63
C VAL A 7 6.59 9.53 6.53
N ILE A 8 7.80 8.98 6.71
CA ILE A 8 8.02 7.53 6.67
C ILE A 8 7.25 6.81 7.79
N MET A 9 7.22 7.37 9.00
CA MET A 9 6.40 6.83 10.08
C MET A 9 4.91 6.79 9.69
N GLY A 10 4.40 7.86 9.09
CA GLY A 10 3.05 7.91 8.55
C GLY A 10 2.79 6.83 7.50
N LEU A 11 3.74 6.58 6.59
CA LEU A 11 3.66 5.48 5.61
C LEU A 11 3.50 4.14 6.30
N LYS A 12 4.34 3.86 7.30
CA LYS A 12 4.32 2.58 8.03
C LYS A 12 2.99 2.34 8.71
N ILE A 13 2.46 3.36 9.37
CA ILE A 13 1.16 3.29 10.04
C ILE A 13 0.07 3.04 9.00
N ALA A 14 0.07 3.79 7.90
CA ALA A 14 -0.90 3.63 6.83
C ALA A 14 -0.87 2.21 6.25
N VAL A 15 0.29 1.72 5.82
CA VAL A 15 0.49 0.37 5.26
C VAL A 15 0.09 -0.72 6.24
N SER A 16 0.39 -0.55 7.53
CA SER A 16 -0.02 -1.50 8.57
C SER A 16 -1.54 -1.53 8.73
N ALA A 17 -2.19 -0.36 8.81
CA ALA A 17 -3.64 -0.26 8.94
C ALA A 17 -4.37 -0.88 7.75
N VAL A 18 -3.95 -0.57 6.53
CA VAL A 18 -4.57 -1.17 5.34
C VAL A 18 -4.26 -2.67 5.20
N THR A 19 -3.13 -3.16 5.72
CA THR A 19 -2.85 -4.61 5.78
C THR A 19 -3.79 -5.32 6.75
N VAL A 20 -4.11 -4.73 7.91
CA VAL A 20 -5.13 -5.27 8.83
C VAL A 20 -6.50 -5.33 8.15
N LEU A 21 -6.88 -4.30 7.39
CA LEU A 21 -8.12 -4.32 6.60
C LEU A 21 -8.11 -5.42 5.54
N LEU A 22 -6.98 -5.64 4.85
CA LEU A 22 -6.85 -6.71 3.87
C LEU A 22 -7.05 -8.08 4.52
N ILE A 23 -6.42 -8.34 5.67
CA ILE A 23 -6.60 -9.59 6.42
C ILE A 23 -8.07 -9.76 6.84
N ALA A 24 -8.70 -8.71 7.36
CA ALA A 24 -10.11 -8.73 7.73
C ALA A 24 -11.02 -9.00 6.50
N SER A 25 -10.68 -8.46 5.33
CA SER A 25 -11.36 -8.71 4.06
C SER A 25 -11.27 -10.17 3.62
N VAL A 26 -10.09 -10.79 3.80
CA VAL A 26 -9.87 -12.22 3.52
C VAL A 26 -10.67 -13.10 4.49
N ILE A 27 -10.66 -12.78 5.79
CA ILE A 27 -11.46 -13.49 6.79
C ILE A 27 -12.96 -13.38 6.45
N ALA A 28 -13.44 -12.20 6.05
CA ALA A 28 -14.84 -12.01 5.68
C ALA A 28 -15.28 -12.90 4.51
N ILE A 29 -14.42 -13.12 3.51
CA ILE A 29 -14.76 -14.00 2.37
C ILE A 29 -14.68 -15.48 2.76
N ILE A 30 -13.73 -15.88 3.60
CA ILE A 30 -13.65 -17.26 4.15
C ILE A 30 -14.92 -17.61 4.94
N LEU A 31 -15.45 -16.64 5.70
CA LEU A 31 -16.72 -16.76 6.42
C LEU A 31 -17.96 -16.65 5.52
N GLY A 32 -17.81 -16.62 4.19
CA GLY A 32 -18.91 -16.53 3.22
C GLY A 32 -19.59 -15.15 3.14
N ARG A 33 -19.10 -14.14 3.86
CA ARG A 33 -19.70 -12.79 3.93
C ARG A 33 -19.28 -11.90 2.76
N LYS A 34 -19.72 -12.25 1.54
CA LYS A 34 -19.37 -11.55 0.29
C LYS A 34 -19.62 -10.03 0.31
N ARG A 35 -20.73 -9.58 0.92
CA ARG A 35 -21.03 -8.13 1.05
C ARG A 35 -20.04 -7.41 1.95
N LEU A 36 -19.61 -8.04 3.05
CA LEU A 36 -18.63 -7.47 3.96
C LEU A 36 -17.25 -7.40 3.31
N HIS A 37 -16.82 -8.48 2.65
CA HIS A 37 -15.59 -8.50 1.86
C HIS A 37 -15.54 -7.33 0.86
N GLY A 38 -16.59 -7.13 0.06
CA GLY A 38 -16.66 -6.01 -0.89
C GLY A 38 -16.58 -4.63 -0.23
N ARG A 39 -17.27 -4.42 0.90
CA ARG A 39 -17.22 -3.14 1.64
C ARG A 39 -15.83 -2.86 2.23
N ILE A 40 -15.18 -3.87 2.81
CA ILE A 40 -13.83 -3.73 3.36
C ILE A 40 -12.83 -3.49 2.22
N ASN A 41 -12.94 -4.21 1.10
CA ASN A 41 -12.06 -3.99 -0.06
C ASN A 41 -12.20 -2.59 -0.64
N LEU A 42 -13.41 -2.03 -0.67
CA LEU A 42 -13.61 -0.64 -1.09
C LEU A 42 -12.93 0.34 -0.13
N ALA A 43 -13.10 0.16 1.18
CA ALA A 43 -12.42 0.99 2.18
C ALA A 43 -10.89 0.88 2.07
N PHE A 44 -10.37 -0.34 1.93
CA PHE A 44 -8.97 -0.63 1.68
C PHE A 44 -8.45 0.11 0.44
N PHE A 45 -9.17 0.02 -0.68
CA PHE A 45 -8.82 0.70 -1.92
C PHE A 45 -8.78 2.22 -1.75
N VAL A 46 -9.85 2.81 -1.20
CA VAL A 46 -9.95 4.26 -1.01
C VAL A 46 -8.83 4.76 -0.09
N LEU A 47 -8.59 4.11 1.04
CA LEU A 47 -7.52 4.49 1.97
C LEU A 47 -6.14 4.39 1.31
N THR A 48 -5.90 3.35 0.52
CA THR A 48 -4.62 3.18 -0.17
C THR A 48 -4.44 4.24 -1.25
N MET A 49 -5.48 4.57 -2.03
CA MET A 49 -5.41 5.64 -3.03
C MET A 49 -5.18 7.00 -2.39
N VAL A 50 -5.86 7.30 -1.27
CA VAL A 50 -5.63 8.51 -0.48
C VAL A 50 -4.18 8.56 0.00
N ALA A 51 -3.63 7.46 0.53
CA ALA A 51 -2.24 7.40 0.96
C ALA A 51 -1.27 7.65 -0.20
N VAL A 52 -1.46 7.02 -1.36
CA VAL A 52 -0.62 7.21 -2.56
C VAL A 52 -0.67 8.67 -3.03
N ILE A 53 -1.87 9.24 -3.18
CA ILE A 53 -2.03 10.63 -3.63
C ILE A 53 -1.41 11.59 -2.61
N PHE A 54 -1.64 11.37 -1.31
CA PHE A 54 -1.07 12.18 -0.25
C PHE A 54 0.47 12.16 -0.28
N PHE A 55 1.07 10.97 -0.46
CA PHE A 55 2.51 10.83 -0.62
C PHE A 55 3.03 11.55 -1.86
N GLU A 56 2.35 11.42 -2.99
CA GLU A 56 2.72 12.09 -4.24
C GLU A 56 2.68 13.61 -4.09
N VAL A 57 1.65 14.15 -3.43
CA VAL A 57 1.53 15.58 -3.13
C VAL A 57 2.66 16.05 -2.21
N ILE A 58 2.97 15.29 -1.16
CA ILE A 58 4.09 15.64 -0.26
C ILE A 58 5.40 15.71 -1.05
N ILE A 59 5.70 14.68 -1.83
CA ILE A 59 6.98 14.56 -2.54
C ILE A 59 7.08 15.59 -3.66
N ARG A 60 6.01 15.87 -4.43
CA ARG A 60 6.12 16.77 -5.58
C ARG A 60 5.85 18.23 -5.28
N LEU A 61 4.96 18.53 -4.34
CA LEU A 61 4.44 19.89 -4.14
C LEU A 61 4.87 20.52 -2.81
N ILE A 62 4.95 19.73 -1.73
CA ILE A 62 5.22 20.27 -0.38
C ILE A 62 6.72 20.27 -0.07
N ASN A 63 7.41 19.16 -0.32
CA ASN A 63 8.85 19.04 -0.08
C ASN A 63 9.53 18.19 -1.17
N PRO A 64 9.87 18.80 -2.32
CA PRO A 64 10.60 18.15 -3.42
C PRO A 64 11.96 17.58 -3.02
N GLN A 65 12.52 18.06 -1.92
CA GLN A 65 13.80 17.59 -1.38
C GLN A 65 13.64 16.61 -0.22
N LEU A 66 12.42 16.10 0.05
CA LEU A 66 12.17 15.17 1.15
C LEU A 66 13.05 13.92 1.07
N THR A 67 13.35 13.45 -0.14
CA THR A 67 14.24 12.31 -0.40
C THR A 67 15.67 12.72 -0.73
N ALA A 68 15.97 14.03 -0.85
CA ALA A 68 17.31 14.51 -1.18
C ALA A 68 18.30 14.20 -0.06
N SER A 69 17.85 14.27 1.21
CA SER A 69 18.65 13.93 2.39
C SER A 69 18.78 12.43 2.67
N PHE A 70 18.23 11.57 1.81
CA PHE A 70 18.32 10.12 2.02
C PHE A 70 19.73 9.63 1.72
N THR A 71 20.29 8.82 2.63
CA THR A 71 21.54 8.09 2.38
C THR A 71 21.36 7.09 1.22
N PRO A 72 22.45 6.60 0.60
CA PRO A 72 22.36 5.59 -0.45
C PRO A 72 21.53 4.36 -0.05
N GLU A 73 21.67 3.89 1.19
CA GLU A 73 20.95 2.74 1.75
C GLU A 73 19.45 3.03 1.87
N GLN A 74 19.09 4.23 2.32
CA GLN A 74 17.69 4.67 2.43
C GLN A 74 17.02 4.78 1.06
N ARG A 75 17.75 5.27 0.05
CA ARG A 75 17.26 5.32 -1.34
C ARG A 75 17.08 3.92 -1.91
N GLN A 76 18.02 3.01 -1.64
CA GLN A 76 17.90 1.62 -2.08
C GLN A 76 16.68 0.94 -1.44
N ALA A 77 16.47 1.13 -0.13
CA ALA A 77 15.30 0.59 0.57
C ALA A 77 13.98 1.15 0.00
N LEU A 78 13.92 2.46 -0.29
CA LEU A 78 12.77 3.08 -0.94
C LEU A 78 12.50 2.50 -2.32
N ASN A 79 13.54 2.38 -3.16
CA ASN A 79 13.41 1.81 -4.50
C ASN A 79 12.90 0.37 -4.45
N LEU A 80 13.44 -0.44 -3.53
CA LEU A 80 12.98 -1.81 -3.31
C LEU A 80 11.50 -1.85 -2.92
N HIS A 81 11.07 -0.95 -2.03
CA HIS A 81 9.67 -0.82 -1.66
C HIS A 81 8.78 -0.44 -2.85
N LEU A 82 9.21 0.52 -3.67
CA LEU A 82 8.48 0.97 -4.86
C LEU A 82 8.30 -0.13 -5.91
N CYS A 83 9.28 -1.04 -6.05
CA CYS A 83 9.16 -2.21 -6.93
C CYS A 83 7.99 -3.13 -6.56
N PHE A 84 7.54 -3.13 -5.31
CA PHE A 84 6.36 -3.90 -4.87
C PHE A 84 5.10 -3.04 -4.78
N SER A 85 5.23 -1.80 -4.29
CA SER A 85 4.08 -0.94 -4.00
C SER A 85 3.43 -0.38 -5.27
N ILE A 86 4.22 -0.07 -6.31
CA ILE A 86 3.66 0.42 -7.58
C ILE A 86 2.84 -0.67 -8.27
N PRO A 87 3.33 -1.90 -8.50
CA PRO A 87 2.50 -2.98 -9.02
C PRO A 87 1.26 -3.26 -8.17
N SER A 88 1.40 -3.23 -6.83
CA SER A 88 0.27 -3.40 -5.92
C SER A 88 -0.81 -2.33 -6.14
N ALA A 89 -0.39 -1.06 -6.23
CA ALA A 89 -1.29 0.07 -6.46
C ALA A 89 -2.03 -0.03 -7.80
N ILE A 90 -1.33 -0.49 -8.85
CA ILE A 90 -1.90 -0.71 -10.18
C ILE A 90 -2.91 -1.87 -10.17
N LEU A 91 -2.62 -2.97 -9.46
CA LEU A 91 -3.50 -4.14 -9.43
C LEU A 91 -4.84 -3.87 -8.73
N MET A 92 -4.88 -3.00 -7.71
CA MET A 92 -6.10 -2.73 -6.96
C MET A 92 -7.30 -2.26 -7.81
N PRO A 93 -7.20 -1.27 -8.71
CA PRO A 93 -8.34 -0.87 -9.55
C PRO A 93 -8.79 -2.01 -10.48
N PHE A 94 -7.87 -2.81 -11.02
CA PHE A 94 -8.23 -4.00 -11.81
C PHE A 94 -8.97 -5.05 -10.97
N MET A 95 -8.54 -5.25 -9.72
CA MET A 95 -9.21 -6.15 -8.79
C MET A 95 -10.60 -5.64 -8.37
N LEU A 96 -10.74 -4.33 -8.14
CA LEU A 96 -12.03 -3.72 -7.80
C LEU A 96 -13.01 -3.89 -8.96
N TYR A 97 -12.58 -3.58 -10.19
CA TYR A 97 -13.37 -3.75 -11.39
C TYR A 97 -13.74 -5.22 -11.65
N SER A 98 -12.75 -6.13 -11.65
CA SER A 98 -13.00 -7.56 -11.88
C SER A 98 -13.84 -8.21 -10.77
N GLY A 99 -13.75 -7.74 -9.54
CA GLY A 99 -14.58 -8.20 -8.43
C GLY A 99 -16.07 -7.88 -8.59
N MET A 100 -16.39 -6.81 -9.32
CA MET A 100 -17.76 -6.40 -9.64
C MET A 100 -18.31 -7.12 -10.88
N THR A 101 -17.48 -7.30 -11.91
CA THR A 101 -17.96 -7.72 -13.25
C THR A 101 -17.60 -9.17 -13.60
N HIS A 102 -16.41 -9.65 -13.24
CA HIS A 102 -15.86 -10.93 -13.71
C HIS A 102 -15.05 -11.69 -12.65
N ARG A 103 -15.74 -12.48 -11.83
CA ARG A 103 -15.12 -13.26 -10.73
C ARG A 103 -14.00 -14.20 -11.15
N ARG A 104 -14.02 -14.73 -12.38
CA ARG A 104 -12.98 -15.64 -12.90
C ARG A 104 -11.59 -14.99 -13.01
N PHE A 105 -11.53 -13.68 -13.23
CA PHE A 105 -10.27 -12.94 -13.31
C PHE A 105 -9.85 -12.36 -11.96
N HIS A 106 -10.81 -12.15 -11.06
CA HIS A 106 -10.53 -11.60 -9.74
C HIS A 106 -9.61 -12.49 -8.90
N VAL A 107 -9.82 -13.82 -8.92
CA VAL A 107 -9.03 -14.74 -8.08
C VAL A 107 -7.55 -14.78 -8.50
N PRO A 108 -7.19 -14.96 -9.79
CA PRO A 108 -5.78 -14.86 -10.21
C PRO A 108 -5.16 -13.50 -9.86
N LEU A 109 -5.89 -12.40 -10.09
CA LEU A 109 -5.41 -11.06 -9.74
C LEU A 109 -5.19 -10.92 -8.22
N ALA A 110 -6.07 -11.47 -7.40
CA ALA A 110 -5.95 -11.45 -5.94
C ALA A 110 -4.72 -12.22 -5.46
N VAL A 111 -4.37 -13.34 -6.09
CA VAL A 111 -3.15 -14.10 -5.77
C VAL A 111 -1.91 -13.28 -6.10
N VAL A 112 -1.82 -12.74 -7.33
CA VAL A 112 -0.69 -11.89 -7.74
C VAL A 112 -0.56 -10.68 -6.82
N PHE A 113 -1.68 -10.00 -6.55
CA PHE A 113 -1.75 -8.88 -5.63
C PHE A 113 -1.26 -9.25 -4.23
N SER A 114 -1.67 -10.40 -3.68
CA SER A 114 -1.25 -10.82 -2.34
C SER A 114 0.28 -11.01 -2.26
N LEU A 115 0.91 -11.53 -3.31
CA LEU A 115 2.37 -11.68 -3.37
C LEU A 115 3.09 -10.33 -3.39
N VAL A 116 2.65 -9.40 -4.25
CA VAL A 116 3.28 -8.07 -4.33
C VAL A 116 2.94 -7.20 -3.11
N TRP A 117 1.75 -7.37 -2.52
CA TRP A 117 1.35 -6.69 -1.29
C TRP A 117 2.20 -7.14 -0.11
N LEU A 118 2.47 -8.43 0.00
CA LEU A 118 3.36 -8.95 1.04
C LEU A 118 4.75 -8.31 0.94
N GLY A 119 5.29 -8.19 -0.28
CA GLY A 119 6.53 -7.44 -0.51
C GLY A 119 6.43 -5.97 -0.10
N THR A 120 5.32 -5.30 -0.41
CA THR A 120 5.03 -3.91 -0.01
C THR A 120 5.01 -3.75 1.50
N PHE A 121 4.33 -4.65 2.21
CA PHE A 121 4.25 -4.65 3.67
C PHE A 121 5.62 -4.89 4.31
N ILE A 122 6.34 -5.92 3.86
CA ILE A 122 7.65 -6.28 4.43
C ILE A 122 8.64 -5.12 4.25
N THR A 123 8.80 -4.65 3.03
CA THR A 123 9.74 -3.56 2.70
C THR A 123 9.33 -2.23 3.33
N GLY A 124 8.04 -1.93 3.38
CA GLY A 124 7.53 -0.67 3.92
C GLY A 124 7.64 -0.60 5.45
N VAL A 125 7.21 -1.65 6.15
CA VAL A 125 7.13 -1.64 7.62
C VAL A 125 8.47 -1.94 8.27
N PHE A 126 9.24 -2.90 7.75
CA PHE A 126 10.47 -3.35 8.40
C PHE A 126 11.75 -2.74 7.83
N THR A 127 11.77 -2.35 6.55
CA THR A 127 13.01 -1.90 5.89
C THR A 127 13.15 -0.38 5.82
N LEU A 128 12.06 0.39 5.77
CA LEU A 128 12.16 1.84 5.72
C LEU A 128 12.62 2.44 7.08
N PRO A 129 13.66 3.27 7.11
CA PRO A 129 14.13 3.90 8.33
C PRO A 129 13.20 5.04 8.75
N HIS A 130 12.91 5.13 10.05
CA HIS A 130 11.99 6.12 10.63
C HIS A 130 12.64 6.97 11.72
N THR A 131 13.95 6.81 11.90
CA THR A 131 14.81 7.65 12.73
C THR A 131 15.67 8.51 11.81
N ALA A 132 15.91 9.76 12.21
CA ALA A 132 16.95 10.56 11.57
C ALA A 132 18.31 9.86 11.77
N PRO A 133 19.27 10.00 10.82
CA PRO A 133 20.65 9.66 11.09
C PRO A 133 21.20 10.46 12.28
#